data_AF-A0A9X2SD20-F1
#
_entry.id   AF-A0A9X2SD20-F1
#
_cell.length_a   1.000
_cell.length_b   1.000
_cell.length_c   1.000
_cell.angle_alpha   90.00
_cell.angle_beta   90.00
_cell.angle_gamma   90.00
#
_symmetry.space_group_name_H-M   'P 1'
#
loop_
_entity.id
_entity.type
_entity.pdbx_description
1 polymer ?
#
loop_
_entity_poly.entity_id
_entity_poly.type
_entity_poly.pdbx_seq_one_letter_code
_entity_poly.pdbx_strand_id
1 'polypeptide(L)'
;MLLELDRKAEIELASHAGRVLRESLGKGPQFIHVSIRRPFVVFYMRGLLSPTEKILLEQDQVFSVQHTRDLLMKTLIPELKAYTSLIAGMNLQEFYYDWGLHNQSAVFVGIESDDGRYESLSGETFTGKQALEQEIAHISQLVQKAPEGIYSCMLNERTLLVVRNGILISIEKELIRLGYEGNLKIAKRNLEKQHLHNNGHFESMLKARVIDAYADWDFQLDKSVIVFILNPKP
;
A
#
# COMPACT_ATOMS: atom_id res chain seq x y z
N MET A 1 -24.34 -13.24 4.96
CA MET A 1 -23.67 -13.56 6.25
C MET A 1 -22.19 -13.20 6.26
N LEU A 2 -21.24 -13.92 5.63
CA LEU A 2 -19.81 -13.52 5.62
C LEU A 2 -19.57 -12.13 5.02
N LEU A 3 -20.11 -11.86 3.82
CA LEU A 3 -20.04 -10.54 3.16
C LEU A 3 -20.68 -9.39 3.96
N GLU A 4 -21.69 -9.66 4.78
CA GLU A 4 -22.33 -8.64 5.63
C GLU A 4 -21.52 -8.35 6.89
N LEU A 5 -20.87 -9.38 7.45
CA LEU A 5 -19.94 -9.24 8.57
C LEU A 5 -18.70 -8.45 8.14
N ASP A 6 -18.15 -8.74 6.96
CA ASP A 6 -17.02 -7.99 6.39
C ASP A 6 -17.39 -6.53 6.17
N ARG A 7 -18.58 -6.24 5.60
CA ARG A 7 -19.04 -4.86 5.40
C ARG A 7 -19.18 -4.08 6.72
N LYS A 8 -19.68 -4.71 7.77
CA LYS A 8 -19.78 -4.07 9.10
C LYS A 8 -18.37 -3.80 9.66
N ALA A 9 -17.47 -4.78 9.56
CA ALA A 9 -16.09 -4.63 9.98
C ALA A 9 -15.38 -3.49 9.22
N GLU A 10 -15.53 -3.41 7.89
CA GLU A 10 -14.97 -2.33 7.06
C GLU A 10 -15.39 -0.93 7.54
N ILE A 11 -16.66 -0.75 7.89
CA ILE A 11 -17.19 0.54 8.40
C ILE A 11 -16.60 0.89 9.77
N GLU A 12 -16.49 -0.09 10.67
CA GLU A 12 -15.92 0.11 12.01
C GLU A 12 -14.41 0.40 11.94
N LEU A 13 -13.68 -0.33 11.09
CA LEU A 13 -12.26 -0.11 10.82
C LEU A 13 -12.01 1.27 10.20
N ALA A 14 -12.82 1.68 9.22
CA ALA A 14 -12.79 3.02 8.64
C ALA A 14 -12.95 4.10 9.72
N SER A 15 -13.94 3.94 10.58
CA SER A 15 -14.25 4.90 11.65
C SER A 15 -13.12 5.00 12.67
N HIS A 16 -12.54 3.87 13.06
CA HIS A 16 -11.41 3.83 14.00
C HIS A 16 -10.14 4.43 13.40
N ALA A 17 -9.73 4.01 12.20
CA ALA A 17 -8.56 4.57 11.53
C ALA A 17 -8.67 6.09 11.33
N GLY A 18 -9.86 6.58 10.96
CA GLY A 18 -10.11 8.01 10.83
C GLY A 18 -9.96 8.79 12.15
N ARG A 19 -10.35 8.19 13.29
CA ARG A 19 -10.18 8.77 14.62
C ARG A 19 -8.72 8.78 15.06
N VAL A 20 -8.04 7.64 14.96
CA VAL A 20 -6.62 7.50 15.33
C VAL A 20 -5.73 8.47 14.55
N LEU A 21 -5.97 8.59 13.24
CA LEU A 21 -5.27 9.57 12.40
C LEU A 21 -5.58 11.01 12.79
N ARG A 22 -6.83 11.32 13.15
CA ARG A 22 -7.21 12.66 13.61
C ARG A 22 -6.50 13.04 14.90
N GLU A 23 -6.45 12.11 15.86
CA GLU A 23 -5.79 12.32 17.15
C GLU A 23 -4.28 12.49 16.98
N SER A 24 -3.66 11.75 16.05
CA SER A 24 -2.21 11.77 15.83
C SER A 24 -1.73 12.91 14.93
N LEU A 25 -2.48 13.26 13.88
CA LEU A 25 -2.10 14.28 12.88
C LEU A 25 -2.79 15.63 13.11
N GLY A 26 -3.71 15.72 14.08
CA GLY A 26 -4.58 16.89 14.30
C GLY A 26 -5.69 17.05 13.26
N LYS A 27 -5.71 16.24 12.20
CA LYS A 27 -6.77 16.20 11.18
C LYS A 27 -6.94 14.79 10.64
N GLY A 28 -8.17 14.31 10.63
CA GLY A 28 -8.52 13.01 10.05
C GLY A 28 -8.74 13.09 8.53
N PRO A 29 -8.78 11.94 7.84
CA PRO A 29 -9.11 11.90 6.43
C PRO A 29 -10.57 12.37 6.21
N GLN A 30 -10.81 13.01 5.06
CA GLN A 30 -12.16 13.40 4.64
C GLN A 30 -12.97 12.19 4.14
N PHE A 31 -12.26 11.25 3.52
CA PHE A 31 -12.81 10.01 3.02
C PHE A 31 -11.90 8.86 3.40
N ILE A 32 -12.50 7.76 3.83
CA ILE A 32 -11.82 6.50 4.08
C ILE A 32 -12.69 5.37 3.53
N HIS A 33 -12.05 4.46 2.80
CA HIS A 33 -12.65 3.23 2.33
C HIS A 33 -11.77 2.07 2.79
N VAL A 34 -12.38 1.07 3.41
CA VAL A 34 -11.71 -0.16 3.81
C VAL A 34 -12.25 -1.29 2.95
N SER A 35 -11.36 -2.15 2.46
CA SER A 35 -11.71 -3.33 1.70
C SER A 35 -11.07 -4.55 2.35
N ILE A 36 -11.88 -5.51 2.75
CA ILE A 36 -11.44 -6.79 3.31
C ILE A 36 -11.64 -7.87 2.25
N ARG A 37 -10.54 -8.51 1.86
CA ARG A 37 -10.53 -9.75 1.08
C ARG A 37 -9.38 -10.59 1.60
N ARG A 38 -9.67 -11.45 2.58
CA ARG A 38 -8.65 -12.20 3.32
C ARG A 38 -7.70 -12.93 2.35
N PRO A 39 -6.38 -12.90 2.60
CA PRO A 39 -5.72 -12.44 3.84
C PRO A 39 -5.48 -10.91 3.91
N PHE A 40 -6.01 -10.13 2.98
CA PHE A 40 -5.74 -8.69 2.86
C PHE A 40 -6.83 -7.82 3.48
N VAL A 41 -6.38 -6.72 4.09
CA VAL A 41 -7.21 -5.55 4.39
C VAL A 41 -6.51 -4.32 3.85
N VAL A 42 -7.23 -3.50 3.08
CA VAL A 42 -6.68 -2.26 2.49
C VAL A 42 -7.52 -1.07 2.93
N PHE A 43 -6.84 -0.04 3.44
CA PHE A 43 -7.42 1.24 3.81
C PHE A 43 -6.98 2.27 2.78
N TYR A 44 -7.91 2.81 2.00
CA TYR A 44 -7.67 3.93 1.10
C TYR A 44 -8.28 5.21 1.67
N MET A 45 -7.49 6.27 1.75
CA MET A 45 -7.87 7.51 2.40
C MET A 45 -7.58 8.72 1.52
N ARG A 46 -8.42 9.76 1.63
CA ARG A 46 -8.25 11.05 0.94
C ARG A 46 -8.54 12.24 1.83
N GLY A 47 -7.99 13.40 1.46
CA GLY A 47 -8.15 14.66 2.19
C GLY A 47 -7.33 14.73 3.48
N LEU A 48 -6.23 13.97 3.55
CA LEU A 48 -5.37 13.84 4.71
C LEU A 48 -4.14 14.76 4.61
N LEU A 49 -4.35 16.03 4.95
CA LEU A 49 -3.28 17.03 5.04
C LEU A 49 -3.67 18.09 6.09
N SER A 50 -2.87 18.19 7.15
CA SER A 50 -3.09 19.20 8.21
C SER A 50 -2.71 20.62 7.73
N PRO A 51 -3.24 21.69 8.34
CA PRO A 51 -2.82 23.05 8.02
C PRO A 51 -1.31 23.28 8.15
N THR A 52 -0.68 22.69 9.18
CA THR A 52 0.76 22.77 9.40
C THR A 52 1.54 22.04 8.32
N GLU A 53 1.12 20.82 7.96
CA GLU A 53 1.75 20.06 6.87
C GLU A 53 1.64 20.81 5.54
N LYS A 54 0.51 21.48 5.28
CA LYS A 54 0.33 22.30 4.07
C LYS A 54 1.39 23.40 3.97
N ILE A 55 1.62 24.15 5.04
CA ILE A 55 2.66 25.21 5.08
C ILE A 55 4.05 24.61 4.83
N LEU A 56 4.35 23.46 5.44
CA LEU A 56 5.63 22.78 5.25
C LEU A 56 5.84 22.35 3.79
N LEU A 57 4.80 21.79 3.15
CA LEU A 57 4.88 21.41 1.73
C LEU A 57 5.06 22.62 0.81
N GLU A 58 4.42 23.76 1.10
CA GLU A 58 4.61 25.02 0.36
C GLU A 58 6.04 25.60 0.52
N GLN A 59 6.79 25.14 1.51
CA GLN A 59 8.19 25.51 1.77
C GLN A 59 9.18 24.40 1.36
N ASP A 60 8.76 23.48 0.48
CA ASP A 60 9.54 22.34 0.00
C ASP A 60 10.05 21.40 1.12
N GLN A 61 9.43 21.42 2.30
CA GLN A 61 9.78 20.57 3.46
C GLN A 61 9.13 19.18 3.37
N VAL A 62 9.14 18.58 2.18
CA VAL A 62 8.51 17.28 1.90
C VAL A 62 9.10 16.17 2.79
N PHE A 63 10.42 16.14 2.94
CA PHE A 63 11.12 15.15 3.78
C PHE A 63 10.72 15.26 5.24
N SER A 64 10.56 16.47 5.78
CA SER A 64 10.15 16.70 7.16
C SER A 64 8.74 16.17 7.42
N VAL A 65 7.81 16.37 6.47
CA VAL A 65 6.44 15.82 6.55
C VAL A 65 6.46 14.29 6.49
N GLN A 66 7.18 13.71 5.54
CA GLN A 66 7.28 12.24 5.43
C GLN A 66 7.90 11.62 6.69
N HIS A 67 9.02 12.18 7.17
CA HIS A 67 9.70 11.69 8.35
C HIS A 67 8.81 11.72 9.60
N THR A 68 8.05 12.80 9.78
CA THR A 68 7.11 12.92 10.89
C THR A 68 6.02 11.83 10.80
N ARG A 69 5.47 11.59 9.61
CA ARG A 69 4.48 10.53 9.41
C ARG A 69 5.06 9.13 9.65
N ASP A 70 6.30 8.88 9.24
CA ASP A 70 6.99 7.61 9.50
C ASP A 70 7.19 7.37 11.01
N LEU A 71 7.49 8.42 11.78
CA LEU A 71 7.55 8.32 13.24
C LEU A 71 6.20 7.98 13.86
N LEU A 72 5.12 8.59 13.38
CA LEU A 72 3.76 8.30 13.87
C LEU A 72 3.36 6.86 13.60
N MET A 73 3.69 6.31 12.43
CA MET A 73 3.31 4.93 12.07
C MET A 73 3.87 3.88 13.03
N LYS A 74 4.99 4.14 13.72
CA LYS A 74 5.52 3.25 14.76
C LYS A 74 4.52 3.00 15.89
N THR A 75 3.68 3.98 16.20
CA THR A 75 2.62 3.89 17.22
C THR A 75 1.30 3.45 16.59
N LEU A 76 0.96 3.94 15.40
CA LEU A 76 -0.33 3.65 14.76
C LEU A 76 -0.45 2.19 14.30
N ILE A 77 0.63 1.59 13.80
CA ILE A 77 0.58 0.22 13.27
C ILE A 77 0.14 -0.78 14.35
N PRO A 78 0.76 -0.85 15.55
CA PRO A 78 0.30 -1.75 16.60
C PRO A 78 -1.19 -1.60 16.96
N GLU A 79 -1.66 -0.36 17.06
CA GLU A 79 -3.07 -0.07 17.39
C GLU A 79 -4.01 -0.54 16.27
N LEU A 80 -3.72 -0.20 15.02
CA LEU A 80 -4.51 -0.62 13.86
C LEU A 80 -4.53 -2.14 13.72
N LYS A 81 -3.40 -2.82 13.96
CA LYS A 81 -3.34 -4.30 13.95
C LYS A 81 -4.22 -4.90 15.05
N ALA A 82 -4.13 -4.38 16.28
CA ALA A 82 -4.93 -4.87 17.41
C ALA A 82 -6.43 -4.67 17.16
N TYR A 83 -6.83 -3.50 16.68
CA TYR A 83 -8.24 -3.21 16.39
C TYR A 83 -8.77 -4.02 15.20
N THR A 84 -7.95 -4.25 14.17
CA THR A 84 -8.31 -5.14 13.06
C THR A 84 -8.53 -6.57 13.55
N SER A 85 -7.70 -7.07 14.45
CA SER A 85 -7.90 -8.38 15.08
C SER A 85 -9.19 -8.44 15.88
N LEU A 86 -9.55 -7.37 16.60
CA LEU A 86 -10.76 -7.32 17.42
C LEU A 86 -12.04 -7.31 16.56
N ILE A 87 -12.07 -6.48 15.52
CA ILE A 87 -13.29 -6.21 14.74
C ILE A 87 -13.48 -7.21 13.61
N ALA A 88 -12.41 -7.55 12.89
CA ALA A 88 -12.47 -8.43 11.73
C ALA A 88 -12.00 -9.85 12.03
N GLY A 89 -11.46 -10.12 13.23
CA GLY A 89 -10.85 -11.41 13.54
C GLY A 89 -9.63 -11.73 12.67
N MET A 90 -8.93 -10.69 12.18
CA MET A 90 -7.75 -10.84 11.31
C MET A 90 -6.47 -10.55 12.09
N ASN A 91 -5.61 -11.55 12.25
CA ASN A 91 -4.33 -11.38 12.93
C ASN A 91 -3.24 -11.00 11.93
N LEU A 92 -3.12 -9.69 11.67
CA LEU A 92 -2.17 -9.14 10.73
C LEU A 92 -0.73 -9.43 11.18
N GLN A 93 0.10 -10.00 10.31
CA GLN A 93 1.54 -10.13 10.54
C GLN A 93 2.29 -9.01 9.85
N GLU A 94 1.93 -8.70 8.62
CA GLU A 94 2.58 -7.67 7.81
C GLU A 94 1.71 -6.40 7.78
N PHE A 95 2.35 -5.24 7.71
CA PHE A 95 1.67 -3.96 7.56
C PHE A 95 2.51 -3.01 6.72
N TYR A 96 1.91 -2.53 5.63
CA TYR A 96 2.54 -1.65 4.65
C TYR A 96 1.78 -0.34 4.59
N TYR A 97 2.48 0.76 4.31
CA TYR A 97 1.83 2.06 4.19
C TYR A 97 2.56 2.99 3.23
N ASP A 98 1.78 3.86 2.57
CA ASP A 98 2.33 4.86 1.67
C ASP A 98 1.47 6.13 1.64
N TRP A 99 2.14 7.26 1.58
CA TRP A 99 1.56 8.60 1.67
C TRP A 99 1.62 9.29 0.31
N GLY A 100 0.45 9.53 -0.28
CA GLY A 100 0.30 10.37 -1.47
C GLY A 100 0.23 11.84 -1.09
N LEU A 101 1.35 12.46 -0.72
CA LEU A 101 1.37 13.88 -0.34
C LEU A 101 0.88 14.81 -1.48
N HIS A 102 1.20 14.45 -2.72
CA HIS A 102 0.83 15.19 -3.92
C HIS A 102 -0.69 15.27 -4.17
N ASN A 103 -1.46 14.29 -3.68
CA ASN A 103 -2.92 14.23 -3.83
C ASN A 103 -3.66 14.07 -2.50
N GLN A 104 -2.97 14.34 -1.38
CA GLN A 104 -3.50 14.32 -0.01
C GLN A 104 -4.18 12.99 0.35
N SER A 105 -3.56 11.89 -0.06
CA SER A 105 -4.10 10.54 0.10
C SER A 105 -3.14 9.62 0.85
N ALA A 106 -3.65 8.45 1.22
CA ALA A 106 -2.85 7.42 1.85
C ALA A 106 -3.43 6.03 1.55
N VAL A 107 -2.55 5.03 1.51
CA VAL A 107 -2.94 3.62 1.51
C VAL A 107 -2.23 2.91 2.64
N PHE A 108 -3.00 2.15 3.43
CA PHE A 108 -2.47 1.15 4.35
C PHE A 108 -2.90 -0.24 3.91
N VAL A 109 -2.01 -1.23 4.05
CA VAL A 109 -2.28 -2.63 3.73
C VAL A 109 -1.87 -3.49 4.90
N GLY A 110 -2.83 -4.25 5.44
CA GLY A 110 -2.58 -5.31 6.40
C GLY A 110 -2.67 -6.68 5.74
N ILE A 111 -1.77 -7.59 6.11
CA ILE A 111 -1.76 -8.97 5.62
C ILE A 111 -1.72 -9.93 6.81
N GLU A 112 -2.72 -10.81 6.90
CA GLU A 112 -2.75 -11.93 7.86
C GLU A 112 -1.67 -12.99 7.53
N SER A 113 -1.14 -13.68 8.55
CA SER A 113 -0.19 -14.78 8.33
C SER A 113 -0.77 -15.81 7.39
N ASP A 114 0.05 -16.24 6.44
CA ASP A 114 -0.31 -17.24 5.45
C ASP A 114 -0.20 -18.66 6.02
N ASP A 115 -1.34 -19.35 6.12
CA ASP A 115 -1.46 -20.80 6.37
C ASP A 115 -1.68 -21.59 5.06
N GLY A 116 -1.29 -21.03 3.90
CA GLY A 116 -1.51 -21.61 2.55
C GLY A 116 -2.61 -20.91 1.73
N ARG A 117 -3.03 -19.71 2.12
CA ARG A 117 -4.07 -18.89 1.47
C ARG A 117 -3.57 -18.06 0.28
N TYR A 118 -2.27 -17.77 0.17
CA TYR A 118 -1.77 -17.19 -1.08
C TYR A 118 -1.94 -18.16 -2.25
N GLU A 119 -1.80 -19.47 -2.01
CA GLU A 119 -1.99 -20.51 -3.02
C GLU A 119 -3.45 -20.62 -3.48
N SER A 120 -4.42 -20.47 -2.56
CA SER A 120 -5.85 -20.52 -2.93
C SER A 120 -6.31 -19.30 -3.75
N LEU A 121 -5.68 -18.15 -3.57
CA LEU A 121 -5.95 -16.94 -4.36
C LEU A 121 -5.13 -16.86 -5.65
N SER A 122 -4.06 -17.64 -5.79
CA SER A 122 -3.20 -17.65 -6.98
C SER A 122 -3.94 -18.01 -8.28
N GLY A 123 -5.04 -18.77 -8.17
CA GLY A 123 -5.91 -19.13 -9.29
C GLY A 123 -6.86 -18.03 -9.76
N GLU A 124 -6.97 -16.90 -9.05
CA GLU A 124 -7.87 -15.83 -9.43
C GLU A 124 -7.35 -15.04 -10.63
N THR A 125 -8.18 -14.92 -11.67
CA THR A 125 -7.86 -14.18 -12.88
C THR A 125 -8.69 -12.91 -12.97
N PHE A 126 -8.09 -11.83 -13.46
CA PHE A 126 -8.80 -10.62 -13.87
C PHE A 126 -8.26 -10.12 -15.21
N THR A 127 -9.03 -9.27 -15.87
CA THR A 127 -8.66 -8.71 -17.18
C THR A 127 -7.31 -7.99 -17.09
N GLY A 128 -6.36 -8.40 -17.93
CA GLY A 128 -5.04 -7.78 -17.99
C GLY A 128 -4.03 -8.25 -16.94
N LYS A 129 -4.39 -9.22 -16.07
CA LYS A 129 -3.51 -9.73 -15.00
C LYS A 129 -2.09 -10.07 -15.48
N GLN A 130 -1.97 -10.92 -16.49
CA GLN A 130 -0.65 -11.35 -16.98
C GLN A 130 0.16 -10.17 -17.55
N ALA A 131 -0.48 -9.28 -18.31
CA ALA A 131 0.18 -8.11 -18.88
C ALA A 131 0.64 -7.13 -17.78
N LEU A 132 -0.19 -6.92 -16.76
CA LEU A 132 0.16 -6.15 -15.57
C LEU A 132 1.38 -6.76 -14.85
N GLU A 133 1.34 -8.05 -14.55
CA GLU A 133 2.42 -8.74 -13.82
C GLU A 133 3.74 -8.70 -14.60
N GLN A 134 3.68 -8.85 -15.93
CA GLN A 134 4.84 -8.66 -16.82
C GLN A 134 5.38 -7.23 -16.77
N GLU A 135 4.51 -6.23 -16.81
CA GLU A 135 4.91 -4.83 -16.74
C GLU A 135 5.53 -4.49 -15.38
N ILE A 136 4.95 -5.00 -14.29
CA ILE A 136 5.51 -4.85 -12.94
C ILE A 136 6.88 -5.53 -12.82
N ALA A 137 7.04 -6.73 -13.40
CA ALA A 137 8.32 -7.41 -13.46
C ALA A 137 9.36 -6.59 -14.25
N HIS A 138 8.95 -6.00 -15.37
CA HIS A 138 9.80 -5.16 -16.21
C HIS A 138 10.26 -3.90 -15.46
N ILE A 139 9.34 -3.16 -14.83
CA ILE A 139 9.67 -1.98 -14.01
C ILE A 139 10.64 -2.36 -12.90
N SER A 140 10.38 -3.48 -12.22
CA SER A 140 11.26 -3.98 -11.18
C SER A 140 12.66 -4.26 -11.73
N GLN A 141 12.77 -4.92 -12.88
CA GLN A 141 14.06 -5.18 -13.54
C GLN A 141 14.82 -3.91 -13.95
N LEU A 142 14.12 -2.83 -14.31
CA LEU A 142 14.76 -1.54 -14.63
C LEU A 142 15.38 -0.87 -13.39
N VAL A 143 14.73 -1.01 -12.23
CA VAL A 143 15.16 -0.37 -10.98
C VAL A 143 16.15 -1.24 -10.19
N GLN A 144 16.04 -2.57 -10.30
CA GLN A 144 16.75 -3.56 -9.48
C GLN A 144 16.90 -4.91 -10.23
N LYS A 145 16.34 -6.01 -9.69
CA LYS A 145 16.18 -7.31 -10.37
C LYS A 145 14.70 -7.61 -10.59
N ALA A 146 14.40 -8.55 -11.49
CA ALA A 146 13.07 -9.14 -11.59
C ALA A 146 12.70 -9.85 -10.26
N PRO A 147 11.45 -9.74 -9.78
CA PRO A 147 11.01 -10.43 -8.57
C PRO A 147 11.05 -11.94 -8.74
N GLU A 148 11.34 -12.66 -7.66
CA GLU A 148 11.26 -14.13 -7.62
C GLU A 148 9.81 -14.62 -7.69
N GLY A 149 8.87 -13.82 -7.20
CA GLY A 149 7.44 -14.09 -7.32
C GLY A 149 6.61 -12.81 -7.36
N ILE A 150 5.53 -12.83 -8.15
CA ILE A 150 4.52 -11.79 -8.20
C ILE A 150 3.16 -12.43 -7.99
N TYR A 151 2.38 -11.83 -7.12
CA TYR A 151 0.98 -12.17 -6.90
C TYR A 151 0.16 -10.90 -7.09
N SER A 152 -0.96 -10.98 -7.82
CA SER A 152 -1.89 -9.86 -7.94
C SER A 152 -3.36 -10.30 -7.82
N CYS A 153 -4.17 -9.47 -7.17
CA CYS A 153 -5.61 -9.69 -7.06
C CYS A 153 -6.41 -8.40 -6.97
N MET A 154 -7.60 -8.39 -7.56
CA MET A 154 -8.58 -7.32 -7.36
C MET A 154 -9.22 -7.49 -5.99
N LEU A 155 -9.14 -6.50 -5.09
CA LEU A 155 -9.90 -6.54 -3.84
C LEU A 155 -11.37 -6.16 -4.09
N ASN A 156 -11.57 -5.23 -5.03
CA ASN A 156 -12.85 -4.85 -5.61
C ASN A 156 -12.57 -4.16 -6.96
N GLU A 157 -13.60 -3.67 -7.66
CA GLU A 157 -13.47 -3.03 -8.97
C GLU A 157 -12.58 -1.75 -8.99
N ARG A 158 -12.32 -1.16 -7.82
CA ARG A 158 -11.58 0.09 -7.63
C ARG A 158 -10.23 -0.08 -6.94
N THR A 159 -9.87 -1.29 -6.51
CA THR A 159 -8.65 -1.53 -5.74
C THR A 159 -8.00 -2.83 -6.16
N LEU A 160 -6.79 -2.71 -6.69
CA LEU A 160 -5.96 -3.82 -7.14
C LEU A 160 -4.71 -3.86 -6.27
N LEU A 161 -4.40 -5.04 -5.73
CA LEU A 161 -3.24 -5.30 -4.91
C LEU A 161 -2.24 -6.15 -5.70
N VAL A 162 -0.95 -5.81 -5.61
CA VAL A 162 0.16 -6.61 -6.11
C VAL A 162 1.16 -6.82 -4.97
N VAL A 163 1.61 -8.04 -4.78
CA VAL A 163 2.66 -8.42 -3.83
C VAL A 163 3.84 -8.98 -4.64
N ARG A 164 5.05 -8.52 -4.34
CA ARG A 164 6.28 -9.04 -4.94
C ARG A 164 7.19 -9.61 -3.85
N ASN A 165 7.78 -10.76 -4.11
CA ASN A 165 8.75 -11.42 -3.23
C ASN A 165 10.11 -11.53 -3.92
N GLY A 166 11.19 -11.51 -3.14
CA GLY A 166 12.55 -11.71 -3.64
C GLY A 166 12.93 -10.60 -4.60
N ILE A 167 12.95 -9.37 -4.13
CA ILE A 167 13.19 -8.15 -4.92
C ILE A 167 14.60 -7.59 -4.73
N LEU A 168 15.25 -7.88 -3.61
CA LEU A 168 16.53 -7.27 -3.26
C LEU A 168 17.72 -7.90 -4.02
N ILE A 169 18.65 -7.03 -4.44
CA ILE A 169 19.98 -7.42 -4.93
C ILE A 169 21.06 -7.31 -3.84
N SER A 170 22.25 -7.87 -4.09
CA SER A 170 23.31 -7.98 -3.06
C SER A 170 23.75 -6.63 -2.46
N ILE A 171 23.85 -5.57 -3.28
CA ILE A 171 24.23 -4.24 -2.77
C ILE A 171 23.17 -3.64 -1.85
N GLU A 172 21.88 -3.86 -2.15
CA GLU A 172 20.78 -3.38 -1.31
C GLU A 172 20.77 -4.12 0.04
N LYS A 173 20.97 -5.43 0.02
CA LYS A 173 21.11 -6.26 1.24
C LYS A 173 22.26 -5.75 2.13
N GLU A 174 23.38 -5.36 1.51
CA GLU A 174 24.51 -4.80 2.24
C GLU A 174 24.20 -3.39 2.80
N LEU A 175 23.52 -2.53 2.05
CA LEU A 175 23.08 -1.22 2.55
C LEU A 175 22.16 -1.35 3.77
N ILE A 176 21.24 -2.31 3.76
CA ILE A 176 20.38 -2.62 4.91
C ILE A 176 21.23 -3.06 6.12
N ARG A 177 22.19 -3.98 5.92
CA ARG A 177 23.11 -4.45 6.97
C ARG A 177 23.93 -3.32 7.60
N LEU A 178 24.30 -2.32 6.80
CA LEU A 178 25.03 -1.13 7.24
C LEU A 178 24.14 -0.06 7.89
N GLY A 179 22.83 -0.28 8.00
CA GLY A 179 21.88 0.64 8.63
C GLY A 179 21.36 1.74 7.70
N TYR A 180 21.58 1.65 6.39
CA TYR A 180 21.10 2.61 5.40
C TYR A 180 19.72 2.29 4.83
N GLU A 181 18.92 1.47 5.53
CA GLU A 181 17.58 1.05 5.14
C GLU A 181 16.65 2.24 4.82
N GLY A 182 16.63 3.28 5.64
CA GLY A 182 15.78 4.46 5.40
C GLY A 182 16.13 5.17 4.09
N ASN A 183 17.43 5.34 3.81
CA ASN A 183 17.89 5.96 2.57
C ASN A 183 17.57 5.09 1.35
N LEU A 184 17.74 3.77 1.47
CA LEU A 184 17.36 2.83 0.43
C LEU A 184 15.86 2.91 0.14
N LYS A 185 15.01 2.94 1.17
CA LYS A 185 13.55 3.06 1.01
C LYS A 185 13.15 4.33 0.28
N ILE A 186 13.77 5.47 0.60
CA ILE A 186 13.53 6.74 -0.11
C ILE A 186 13.96 6.63 -1.58
N ALA A 187 15.15 6.11 -1.85
CA ALA A 187 15.66 5.98 -3.22
C ALA A 187 14.77 5.06 -4.07
N LYS A 188 14.38 3.90 -3.55
CA LYS A 188 13.46 2.97 -4.21
C LYS A 188 12.09 3.61 -4.46
N ARG A 189 11.53 4.29 -3.46
CA ARG A 189 10.26 5.02 -3.60
C ARG A 189 10.28 6.01 -4.77
N ASN A 190 11.35 6.78 -4.89
CA ASN A 190 11.48 7.77 -5.97
C ASN A 190 11.55 7.11 -7.35
N LEU A 191 12.39 6.07 -7.49
CA LEU A 191 12.58 5.37 -8.76
C LEU A 191 11.33 4.59 -9.18
N GLU A 192 10.79 3.74 -8.29
CA GLU A 192 9.66 2.88 -8.63
C GLU A 192 8.38 3.68 -8.89
N LYS A 193 8.06 4.69 -8.05
CA LYS A 193 6.86 5.50 -8.29
C LYS A 193 6.94 6.31 -9.57
N GLN A 194 8.14 6.79 -9.95
CA GLN A 194 8.32 7.46 -11.24
C GLN A 194 7.89 6.55 -12.39
N HIS A 195 8.24 5.26 -12.35
CA HIS A 195 7.80 4.30 -13.36
C HIS A 195 6.32 3.95 -13.23
N LEU A 196 5.78 3.80 -12.01
CA LEU A 196 4.37 3.46 -11.82
C LEU A 196 3.43 4.58 -12.28
N HIS A 197 3.77 5.85 -12.03
CA HIS A 197 2.93 7.00 -12.36
C HIS A 197 3.06 7.47 -13.81
N ASN A 198 4.22 7.28 -14.44
CA ASN A 198 4.46 7.70 -15.83
C ASN A 198 4.17 6.62 -16.86
N ASN A 199 3.45 5.56 -16.47
CA ASN A 199 3.15 4.43 -17.34
C ASN A 199 1.68 4.40 -17.76
N GLY A 200 1.40 4.91 -18.97
CA GLY A 200 0.06 4.91 -19.54
C GLY A 200 -0.45 3.52 -19.96
N HIS A 201 0.41 2.49 -19.98
CA HIS A 201 0.02 1.15 -20.42
C HIS A 201 -0.91 0.46 -19.41
N PHE A 202 -0.80 0.77 -18.11
CA PHE A 202 -1.64 0.16 -17.08
C PHE A 202 -3.14 0.34 -17.35
N GLU A 203 -3.56 1.51 -17.82
CA GLU A 203 -4.99 1.75 -18.11
C GLU A 203 -5.50 0.88 -19.26
N SER A 204 -4.65 0.62 -20.25
CA SER A 204 -4.99 -0.24 -21.39
C SER A 204 -5.08 -1.71 -20.98
N MET A 205 -4.16 -2.16 -20.12
CA MET A 205 -4.13 -3.53 -19.60
C MET A 205 -5.34 -3.80 -18.71
N LEU A 206 -5.61 -2.91 -17.76
CA LEU A 206 -6.66 -3.07 -16.75
C LEU A 206 -8.06 -2.70 -17.26
N LYS A 207 -8.16 -2.06 -18.43
CA LYS A 207 -9.40 -1.47 -18.97
C LYS A 207 -10.11 -0.52 -17.99
N ALA A 208 -9.36 0.10 -17.10
CA ALA A 208 -9.83 1.06 -16.09
C ALA A 208 -8.88 2.26 -16.06
N ARG A 209 -9.36 3.42 -15.62
CA ARG A 209 -8.49 4.56 -15.37
C ARG A 209 -7.69 4.31 -14.10
N VAL A 210 -6.38 4.54 -14.13
CA VAL A 210 -5.53 4.47 -12.93
C VAL A 210 -5.55 5.85 -12.28
N ILE A 211 -6.10 5.93 -11.07
CA ILE A 211 -6.22 7.19 -10.33
C ILE A 211 -4.91 7.48 -9.58
N ASP A 212 -4.33 6.45 -8.96
CA ASP A 212 -3.02 6.52 -8.31
C ASP A 212 -2.45 5.11 -8.09
N ALA A 213 -1.14 5.04 -7.83
CA ALA A 213 -0.40 3.85 -7.46
C ALA A 213 0.45 4.13 -6.21
N TYR A 214 0.41 3.21 -5.25
CA TYR A 214 1.11 3.28 -3.98
C TYR A 214 2.05 2.10 -3.86
N ALA A 215 3.21 2.29 -3.23
CA ALA A 215 4.21 1.24 -3.07
C ALA A 215 4.94 1.36 -1.73
N ASP A 216 5.12 0.22 -1.08
CA ASP A 216 5.89 0.11 0.16
C ASP A 216 6.68 -1.21 0.20
N TRP A 217 7.73 -1.26 1.03
CA TRP A 217 8.67 -2.36 1.11
C TRP A 217 8.88 -2.80 2.56
N ASP A 218 8.96 -4.11 2.74
CA ASP A 218 9.51 -4.77 3.92
C ASP A 218 10.80 -5.49 3.51
N PHE A 219 11.93 -4.90 3.87
CA PHE A 219 13.24 -5.42 3.47
C PHE A 219 13.67 -6.64 4.28
N GLN A 220 13.12 -6.85 5.48
CA GLN A 220 13.41 -8.04 6.27
C GLN A 220 12.74 -9.26 5.66
N LEU A 221 11.55 -9.09 5.11
CA LEU A 221 10.82 -10.14 4.39
C LEU A 221 11.25 -10.30 2.92
N ASP A 222 12.08 -9.39 2.40
CA ASP A 222 12.38 -9.28 0.96
C ASP A 222 11.08 -9.18 0.12
N LYS A 223 10.15 -8.33 0.59
CA LYS A 223 8.82 -8.14 0.02
C LYS A 223 8.50 -6.70 -0.30
N SER A 224 7.57 -6.51 -1.23
CA SER A 224 6.92 -5.22 -1.43
C SER A 224 5.47 -5.39 -1.84
N VAL A 225 4.70 -4.35 -1.56
CA VAL A 225 3.28 -4.26 -1.88
C VAL A 225 3.06 -3.03 -2.75
N ILE A 226 2.29 -3.21 -3.83
CA ILE A 226 1.80 -2.13 -4.69
C ILE A 226 0.28 -2.15 -4.66
N VAL A 227 -0.34 -0.98 -4.52
CA VAL A 227 -1.80 -0.82 -4.61
C VAL A 227 -2.13 0.16 -5.71
N PHE A 228 -2.96 -0.26 -6.66
CA PHE A 228 -3.56 0.63 -7.64
C PHE A 228 -4.98 1.00 -7.21
N ILE A 229 -5.28 2.29 -7.26
CA ILE A 229 -6.63 2.81 -7.13
C ILE A 229 -7.17 3.06 -8.53
N LEU A 230 -8.28 2.38 -8.84
CA LEU A 230 -8.86 2.34 -10.17
C LEU A 230 -10.20 3.07 -10.20
N ASN A 231 -10.52 3.64 -11.35
CA ASN A 231 -11.86 4.06 -11.69
C ASN A 231 -12.32 3.28 -12.92
N PRO A 232 -13.28 2.34 -12.76
CA PRO A 232 -13.83 1.58 -13.88
C PRO A 232 -14.30 2.51 -15.00
N LYS A 233 -13.99 2.15 -16.24
CA LYS A 233 -14.61 2.83 -17.39
C LYS A 233 -16.08 2.38 -17.47
N PRO A 234 -17.02 3.30 -17.70
CA PRO A 234 -18.44 2.96 -17.87
C PRO A 234 -18.68 2.04 -19.07
#